data_AF-A0A7S2S1P6-F1
#
_entry.id   AF-A0A7S2S1P6-F1
#
_cell.length_a   1.000
_cell.length_b   1.000
_cell.length_c   1.000
_cell.angle_alpha   90.00
_cell.angle_beta   90.00
_cell.angle_gamma   90.00
#
_symmetry.space_group_name_H-M   'P 1'
#
loop_
_entity.id
_entity.type
_entity.pdbx_description
1 polymer ?
#
loop_
_entity_poly.entity_id
_entity_poly.type
_entity_poly.pdbx_seq_one_letter_code
_entity_poly.pdbx_strand_id
1 'polypeptide(L)'
;MNLFDEFGKITKFPNPEAMLEVFFPLRLDFYVKRKELLLKVLRREQSMLANKARFVEEVCEGELIVSNRKRKDILEDLKSRGYELFFKEENQNTDEDNDGSEENAVAESKSDAELAKGYEYLLGMKIWSLTFEKAEQLREQLAVKTQEVAELEATPSSQIWKNDLLAIEAALDERDVEMEAAEAAEIDAQNKNSRRQVKKGKTAKKGKTTATAAKKLNNKKKKENS
;
A
#
# COMPACT_ATOMS: atom_id res chain seq x y z
N MET A 1 -3.71 32.74 14.99
CA MET A 1 -2.70 31.65 14.97
C MET A 1 -1.56 32.07 14.05
N ASN A 2 -0.29 31.89 14.43
CA ASN A 2 0.85 32.18 13.55
C ASN A 2 1.33 30.88 12.92
N LEU A 3 1.33 30.78 11.59
CA LEU A 3 1.70 29.59 10.83
C LEU A 3 2.52 30.00 9.61
N PHE A 4 3.23 29.04 9.01
CA PHE A 4 3.89 29.25 7.72
C PHE A 4 2.87 29.16 6.59
N ASP A 5 2.98 30.06 5.61
CA ASP A 5 2.23 29.99 4.36
C ASP A 5 2.86 29.00 3.36
N GLU A 6 2.27 28.90 2.16
CA GLU A 6 2.74 28.05 1.05
C GLU A 6 4.16 28.39 0.58
N PHE A 7 4.66 29.59 0.89
CA PHE A 7 6.01 30.06 0.56
C PHE A 7 6.98 29.99 1.76
N GLY A 8 6.55 29.41 2.88
CA GLY A 8 7.36 29.29 4.09
C GLY A 8 7.51 30.60 4.88
N LYS A 9 6.64 31.59 4.67
CA LYS A 9 6.65 32.85 5.42
C LYS A 9 5.69 32.80 6.61
N ILE A 10 6.10 33.39 7.73
CA ILE A 10 5.27 33.46 8.94
C ILE A 10 4.11 34.43 8.69
N THR A 11 2.90 33.90 8.74
CA THR A 11 1.65 34.63 8.53
C THR A 11 0.73 34.45 9.75
N LYS A 12 0.08 35.55 10.14
CA LYS A 12 -0.89 35.56 11.24
C LYS A 12 -2.30 35.36 10.68
N PHE A 13 -2.90 34.21 10.98
CA PHE A 13 -4.29 33.90 10.65
C PHE A 13 -5.23 34.40 11.75
N PRO A 14 -6.23 35.24 11.43
CA PRO A 14 -7.15 35.81 12.42
C PRO A 14 -8.13 34.78 12.98
N ASN A 15 -8.60 33.85 12.15
CA ASN A 15 -9.55 32.80 12.50
C ASN A 15 -9.20 31.49 11.74
N PRO A 16 -9.77 30.34 12.13
CA PRO A 16 -9.56 29.06 11.44
C PRO A 16 -10.04 29.08 9.98
N GLU A 17 -11.10 29.82 9.67
CA GLU A 17 -11.67 29.91 8.33
C GLU A 17 -10.67 30.51 7.33
N ALA A 18 -9.94 31.55 7.71
CA ALA A 18 -8.88 32.14 6.88
C ALA A 18 -7.74 31.15 6.57
N MET A 19 -7.50 30.17 7.43
CA MET A 19 -6.55 29.10 7.12
C MET A 19 -7.11 28.15 6.06
N LEU A 20 -8.41 27.80 6.16
CA LEU A 20 -9.07 26.93 5.20
C LEU A 20 -9.16 27.57 3.81
N GLU A 21 -9.37 28.89 3.74
CA GLU A 21 -9.37 29.65 2.48
C GLU A 21 -8.04 29.55 1.73
N VAL A 22 -6.91 29.49 2.44
CA VAL A 22 -5.58 29.30 1.84
C VAL A 22 -5.31 27.82 1.55
N PHE A 23 -5.72 26.93 2.45
CA PHE A 23 -5.46 25.49 2.32
C PHE A 23 -6.22 24.85 1.16
N PHE A 24 -7.48 25.21 0.93
CA PHE A 24 -8.34 24.51 -0.02
C PHE A 24 -7.85 24.62 -1.48
N PRO A 25 -7.51 25.80 -2.02
CA PRO A 25 -6.96 25.93 -3.38
C PRO A 25 -5.63 25.20 -3.53
N LEU A 26 -4.71 25.39 -2.56
CA LEU A 26 -3.42 24.71 -2.55
C LEU A 26 -3.60 23.19 -2.61
N ARG A 27 -4.50 22.64 -1.78
CA ARG A 27 -4.78 21.21 -1.77
C ARG A 27 -5.34 20.74 -3.11
N LEU A 28 -6.23 21.51 -3.74
CA LEU A 28 -6.79 21.20 -5.06
C LEU A 28 -5.71 21.10 -6.14
N ASP A 29 -4.77 22.04 -6.15
CA ASP A 29 -3.65 22.04 -7.10
C ASP A 29 -2.76 20.80 -6.94
N PHE A 30 -2.55 20.35 -5.71
CA PHE A 30 -1.83 19.10 -5.45
C PHE A 30 -2.62 17.86 -5.90
N TYR A 31 -3.95 17.88 -5.87
CA TYR A 31 -4.75 16.80 -6.46
C TYR A 31 -4.70 16.80 -7.99
N VAL A 32 -4.58 17.97 -8.64
CA VAL A 32 -4.29 18.04 -10.08
C VAL A 32 -2.96 17.38 -10.39
N LYS A 33 -1.89 17.77 -9.69
CA LYS A 33 -0.55 17.16 -9.83
C LYS A 33 -0.58 15.65 -9.55
N ARG A 34 -1.33 15.21 -8.53
CA ARG A 34 -1.51 13.80 -8.22
C ARG A 34 -2.18 13.05 -9.37
N LYS A 35 -3.27 13.59 -9.93
CA LYS A 35 -3.96 12.98 -11.08
C LYS A 35 -3.02 12.82 -12.28
N GLU A 36 -2.24 13.86 -12.58
CA GLU A 36 -1.27 13.82 -13.68
C GLU A 36 -0.21 12.73 -13.47
N LEU A 37 0.33 12.60 -12.26
CA LEU A 37 1.29 11.53 -11.93
C LEU A 37 0.66 10.14 -12.04
N LEU A 38 -0.55 9.94 -11.50
CA LEU A 38 -1.26 8.68 -11.60
C LEU A 38 -1.52 8.29 -13.06
N LEU A 39 -1.97 9.24 -13.88
CA LEU A 39 -2.16 9.02 -15.32
C LEU A 39 -0.85 8.69 -16.03
N LYS A 40 0.25 9.36 -15.68
CA LYS A 40 1.57 9.06 -16.24
C LYS A 40 2.00 7.62 -15.94
N VAL A 41 1.81 7.17 -14.70
CA VAL A 41 2.14 5.80 -14.28
C VAL A 41 1.25 4.80 -15.02
N LEU A 42 -0.07 4.99 -15.01
CA LEU A 42 -1.01 4.07 -15.66
C LEU A 42 -0.80 4.00 -17.18
N ARG A 43 -0.58 5.12 -17.85
CA ARG A 43 -0.29 5.14 -19.30
C ARG A 43 1.04 4.46 -19.63
N ARG A 44 2.05 4.59 -18.77
CA ARG A 44 3.32 3.86 -18.91
C ARG A 44 3.09 2.34 -18.79
N GLU A 45 2.31 1.90 -17.82
CA GLU A 45 1.93 0.49 -17.67
C GLU A 45 1.13 -0.02 -18.89
N GLN A 46 0.16 0.78 -19.35
CA GLN A 46 -0.66 0.48 -20.51
C GLN A 46 0.18 0.29 -21.78
N SER A 47 1.11 1.21 -22.08
CA SER A 47 2.00 1.09 -23.23
C SER A 47 2.94 -0.12 -23.11
N MET A 48 3.45 -0.39 -21.91
CA MET A 48 4.28 -1.57 -21.67
C MET A 48 3.51 -2.87 -21.91
N LEU A 49 2.25 -2.96 -21.45
CA LEU A 49 1.39 -4.11 -21.71
C LEU A 49 1.05 -4.24 -23.19
N ALA A 50 0.84 -3.13 -23.90
CA ALA A 50 0.57 -3.13 -25.34
C ALA A 50 1.73 -3.72 -26.12
N ASN A 51 2.95 -3.27 -25.82
CA ASN A 51 4.16 -3.81 -26.45
C ASN A 51 4.40 -5.27 -26.07
N LYS A 52 4.12 -5.69 -24.83
CA LYS A 52 4.23 -7.10 -24.42
C LYS A 52 3.24 -7.99 -25.16
N ALA A 53 1.96 -7.60 -25.24
CA ALA A 53 0.94 -8.33 -25.96
C ALA A 53 1.35 -8.48 -27.43
N ARG A 54 1.68 -7.36 -28.09
CA ARG A 54 2.13 -7.31 -29.47
C ARG A 54 3.37 -8.19 -29.73
N PHE A 55 4.37 -8.12 -28.84
CA PHE A 55 5.58 -8.93 -28.97
C PHE A 55 5.29 -10.42 -28.90
N VAL A 56 4.49 -10.86 -27.92
CA VAL A 56 4.12 -12.28 -27.80
C VAL A 56 3.33 -12.76 -29.01
N GLU A 57 2.40 -11.94 -29.51
CA GLU A 57 1.61 -12.23 -30.70
C GLU A 57 2.48 -12.40 -31.96
N GLU A 58 3.32 -11.40 -32.25
CA GLU A 58 4.21 -11.43 -33.42
C GLU A 58 5.19 -12.62 -33.35
N VAL A 59 5.63 -13.01 -32.14
CA VAL A 59 6.49 -14.19 -31.95
C VAL A 59 5.72 -15.50 -32.14
N CYS A 60 4.49 -15.61 -31.62
CA CYS A 60 3.65 -16.79 -31.78
C CYS A 60 3.19 -16.99 -33.23
N GLU A 61 2.94 -15.91 -33.97
CA GLU A 61 2.56 -15.93 -35.39
C GLU A 61 3.76 -16.16 -36.32
N GLY A 62 4.99 -16.08 -35.78
CA GLY A 62 6.23 -16.25 -36.53
C GLY A 62 6.65 -15.01 -37.34
N GLU A 63 5.95 -13.89 -37.17
CA GLU A 63 6.32 -12.61 -37.78
C GLU A 63 7.62 -12.04 -37.20
N LEU A 64 7.87 -12.28 -35.90
CA LEU A 64 9.07 -11.87 -35.19
C LEU A 64 9.82 -13.10 -34.68
N ILE A 65 10.96 -13.40 -35.31
CA ILE A 65 11.80 -14.53 -34.92
C ILE A 65 12.91 -14.04 -34.00
N VAL A 66 12.89 -14.51 -32.75
CA VAL A 66 13.91 -14.21 -31.72
C VAL A 66 14.91 -15.37 -31.57
N SER A 67 14.51 -16.58 -31.95
CA SER A 67 15.33 -17.80 -31.83
C SER A 67 16.48 -17.84 -32.83
N ASN A 68 17.66 -18.28 -32.37
CA ASN A 68 18.85 -18.48 -33.21
C ASN A 68 19.27 -17.26 -34.05
N ARG A 69 19.10 -16.05 -33.50
CA ARG A 69 19.52 -14.79 -34.13
C ARG A 69 20.49 -14.01 -33.25
N LYS A 70 21.29 -13.15 -33.89
CA LYS A 70 22.19 -12.25 -33.16
C LYS A 70 21.36 -11.22 -32.41
N ARG A 71 21.77 -10.91 -31.18
CA ARG A 71 21.08 -9.93 -30.32
C ARG A 71 20.92 -8.57 -31.02
N LYS A 72 21.96 -8.13 -31.74
CA LYS A 72 21.94 -6.86 -32.49
C LYS A 72 20.80 -6.79 -33.51
N ASP A 73 20.63 -7.84 -34.32
CA ASP A 73 19.60 -7.89 -35.36
C ASP A 73 18.19 -7.87 -34.74
N ILE A 74 18.00 -8.50 -33.58
CA ILE A 74 16.73 -8.47 -32.84
C ILE A 74 16.43 -7.06 -32.33
N LEU A 75 17.43 -6.36 -31.78
CA LEU A 75 17.26 -4.97 -31.30
C LEU A 75 16.91 -4.01 -32.45
N GLU A 76 17.49 -4.22 -33.63
CA GLU A 76 17.19 -3.44 -34.84
C GLU A 76 15.78 -3.72 -35.37
N ASP A 77 15.31 -4.96 -35.31
CA ASP A 77 13.92 -5.32 -35.63
C ASP A 77 12.92 -4.68 -34.67
N LEU A 78 13.17 -4.72 -33.36
CA LEU A 78 12.29 -4.07 -32.37
C LEU A 78 12.23 -2.56 -32.59
N LYS A 79 13.37 -1.93 -32.91
CA LYS A 79 13.44 -0.51 -33.23
C LYS A 79 12.68 -0.17 -34.53
N SER A 80 12.89 -0.95 -35.60
CA SER A 80 12.23 -0.70 -36.89
C SER A 80 10.72 -0.93 -36.84
N ARG A 81 10.24 -1.84 -35.99
CA ARG A 81 8.82 -2.11 -35.73
C ARG A 81 8.15 -1.13 -34.77
N GLY A 82 8.92 -0.20 -34.20
CA GLY A 82 8.41 0.89 -33.36
C GLY A 82 8.07 0.46 -31.94
N TYR A 83 8.73 -0.57 -31.38
CA TYR A 83 8.56 -0.90 -29.97
C TYR A 83 9.14 0.21 -29.09
N GLU A 84 8.37 0.63 -28.08
CA GLU A 84 8.77 1.68 -27.16
C GLU A 84 9.85 1.17 -26.18
N LEU A 85 10.78 2.06 -25.81
CA LEU A 85 11.85 1.76 -24.87
C LEU A 85 11.39 2.06 -23.44
N PHE A 86 11.56 1.09 -22.54
CA PHE A 86 11.33 1.31 -21.11
C PHE A 86 12.60 1.02 -20.33
N PHE A 87 13.20 2.08 -19.82
CA PHE A 87 14.30 1.95 -18.86
C PHE A 87 13.73 1.68 -17.47
N LYS A 88 14.29 0.70 -16.76
CA LYS A 88 14.05 0.57 -15.31
C LYS A 88 14.47 1.90 -14.67
N GLU A 89 13.58 2.50 -13.89
CA GLU A 89 13.95 3.65 -13.08
C GLU A 89 15.01 3.16 -12.10
N GLU A 90 16.24 3.61 -12.26
CA GLU A 90 17.29 3.37 -11.27
C GLU A 90 16.85 4.09 -10.01
N ASN A 91 16.38 3.32 -9.03
CA ASN A 91 16.24 3.82 -7.68
C ASN A 91 17.60 4.42 -7.29
N GLN A 92 17.66 5.73 -7.05
CA GLN A 92 18.85 6.41 -6.52
C GLN A 92 19.18 6.00 -5.06
N ASN A 93 18.75 4.82 -4.63
CA ASN A 93 18.98 4.21 -3.32
C ASN A 93 19.41 2.74 -3.49
N THR A 94 20.45 2.50 -4.28
CA THR A 94 21.25 1.28 -4.14
C THR A 94 22.69 1.70 -4.03
N ASP A 95 23.18 1.60 -2.79
CA ASP A 95 24.60 1.53 -2.46
C ASP A 95 25.35 0.61 -3.43
N GLU A 96 26.61 0.97 -3.65
CA GLU A 96 27.63 0.20 -4.36
C GLU A 96 27.67 -1.25 -3.84
N ASP A 97 26.98 -2.18 -4.51
CA ASP A 97 27.31 -3.61 -4.56
C ASP A 97 26.29 -4.33 -5.47
N ASN A 98 26.62 -4.48 -6.75
CA ASN A 98 26.05 -5.54 -7.58
C ASN A 98 27.13 -6.09 -8.51
N ASP A 99 28.06 -6.83 -7.91
CA ASP A 99 28.83 -7.86 -8.59
C ASP A 99 27.90 -9.03 -8.96
N GLY A 100 27.99 -9.49 -10.20
CA GLY A 100 27.44 -10.79 -10.61
C GLY A 100 26.22 -10.78 -11.52
N SER A 101 26.32 -10.22 -12.73
CA SER A 101 25.67 -10.73 -13.96
C SER A 101 26.31 -10.16 -15.23
N GLU A 102 27.64 -10.19 -15.28
CA GLU A 102 28.45 -9.98 -16.50
C GLU A 102 28.60 -11.31 -17.27
N GLU A 103 27.49 -11.89 -17.72
CA GLU A 103 27.54 -13.00 -18.68
C GLU A 103 26.49 -12.81 -19.77
N ASN A 104 26.75 -11.85 -20.68
CA ASN A 104 26.46 -11.91 -22.13
C ASN A 104 26.66 -10.53 -22.81
N ALA A 105 27.82 -9.89 -22.58
CA ALA A 105 28.16 -8.65 -23.28
C ALA A 105 28.90 -8.94 -24.59
N VAL A 106 28.15 -9.26 -25.65
CA VAL A 106 28.59 -8.96 -27.02
C VAL A 106 27.83 -7.71 -27.48
N ALA A 107 28.14 -6.58 -26.84
CA ALA A 107 27.66 -5.26 -27.25
C ALA A 107 28.81 -4.56 -27.99
N GLU A 108 28.74 -4.53 -29.32
CA GLU A 108 29.79 -3.92 -30.14
C GLU A 108 29.69 -2.37 -30.22
N SER A 109 28.64 -1.75 -29.66
CA SER A 109 28.47 -0.29 -29.63
C SER A 109 27.68 0.22 -28.42
N LYS A 110 27.92 1.48 -28.01
CA LYS A 110 27.18 2.13 -26.90
C LYS A 110 25.67 2.22 -27.15
N SER A 111 25.25 2.39 -28.41
CA SER A 111 23.83 2.45 -28.77
C SER A 111 23.12 1.10 -28.61
N ASP A 112 23.81 -0.01 -28.90
CA ASP A 112 23.21 -1.34 -28.74
C ASP A 112 23.00 -1.70 -27.27
N ALA A 113 23.88 -1.23 -26.38
CA ALA A 113 23.72 -1.40 -24.93
C ALA A 113 22.49 -0.65 -24.39
N GLU A 114 22.24 0.57 -24.86
CA GLU A 114 21.06 1.36 -24.49
C GLU A 114 19.77 0.70 -25.00
N LEU A 115 19.74 0.22 -26.25
CA LEU A 115 18.61 -0.52 -26.79
C LEU A 115 18.35 -1.82 -26.03
N ALA A 116 19.41 -2.55 -25.67
CA ALA A 116 19.29 -3.76 -24.86
C ALA A 116 18.65 -3.48 -23.50
N LYS A 117 19.07 -2.41 -22.81
CA LYS A 117 18.49 -1.99 -21.52
C LYS A 117 17.02 -1.57 -21.67
N GLY A 118 16.68 -0.85 -22.74
CA GLY A 118 15.32 -0.36 -22.98
C GLY A 118 14.33 -1.43 -23.44
N TYR A 119 14.79 -2.52 -24.08
CA TYR A 119 13.97 -3.66 -24.50
C TYR A 119 14.00 -4.86 -23.55
N GLU A 120 14.68 -4.73 -22.41
CA GLU A 120 14.80 -5.80 -21.40
C GLU A 120 13.43 -6.30 -20.91
N TYR A 121 12.40 -5.43 -20.87
CA TYR A 121 11.04 -5.81 -20.46
C TYR A 121 10.34 -6.77 -21.43
N LEU A 122 10.81 -6.89 -22.68
CA LEU A 122 10.35 -7.84 -23.70
C LEU A 122 11.29 -9.05 -23.77
N LEU A 123 12.60 -8.80 -23.89
CA LEU A 123 13.59 -9.85 -24.11
C LEU A 123 13.87 -10.68 -22.85
N GLY A 124 13.65 -10.12 -21.66
CA GLY A 124 13.75 -10.83 -20.37
C GLY A 124 12.51 -11.65 -20.01
N MET A 125 11.52 -11.74 -20.90
CA MET A 125 10.34 -12.56 -20.68
C MET A 125 10.68 -14.05 -20.71
N LYS A 126 10.05 -14.84 -19.83
CA LYS A 126 10.27 -16.29 -19.76
C LYS A 126 9.75 -16.95 -21.05
N ILE A 127 10.42 -17.99 -21.55
CA ILE A 127 9.99 -18.73 -22.76
C ILE A 127 8.52 -19.19 -22.67
N TRP A 128 8.07 -19.63 -21.49
CA TRP A 128 6.67 -20.01 -21.22
C TRP A 128 5.64 -18.88 -21.38
N SER A 129 6.08 -17.64 -21.51
CA SER A 129 5.21 -16.51 -21.83
C SER A 129 4.98 -16.30 -23.33
N LEU A 130 5.72 -17.03 -24.18
CA LEU A 130 5.56 -17.03 -25.63
C LEU A 130 4.51 -18.06 -26.07
N THR A 131 3.31 -17.97 -25.48
CA THR A 131 2.17 -18.85 -25.79
C THR A 131 0.95 -18.01 -26.16
N PHE A 132 0.05 -18.58 -26.95
CA PHE A 132 -1.19 -17.92 -27.36
C PHE A 132 -2.07 -17.54 -26.16
N GLU A 133 -2.18 -18.44 -25.18
CA GLU A 133 -2.90 -18.17 -23.93
C GLU A 133 -2.32 -16.96 -23.19
N LYS A 134 -0.99 -16.79 -23.22
CA LYS A 134 -0.36 -15.66 -22.54
C LYS A 134 -0.57 -14.35 -23.28
N ALA A 135 -0.60 -14.37 -24.62
CA ALA A 135 -0.99 -13.20 -25.41
C ALA A 135 -2.41 -12.75 -25.05
N GLU A 136 -3.36 -13.68 -24.96
CA GLU A 136 -4.74 -13.38 -24.56
C GLU A 136 -4.81 -12.76 -23.15
N GLN A 137 -4.11 -13.33 -22.17
CA GLN A 137 -4.01 -12.75 -20.83
C GLN A 137 -3.43 -11.34 -20.84
N LEU A 138 -2.41 -11.07 -21.66
CA LEU A 138 -1.81 -9.73 -21.77
C LEU A 138 -2.79 -8.73 -22.42
N ARG A 139 -3.60 -9.17 -23.38
CA ARG A 139 -4.68 -8.35 -23.96
C ARG A 139 -5.78 -8.04 -22.94
N GLU A 140 -6.18 -9.01 -22.12
CA GLU A 140 -7.14 -8.79 -21.04
C GLU A 140 -6.59 -7.78 -20.03
N GLN A 141 -5.32 -7.94 -19.61
CA GLN A 141 -4.65 -6.99 -18.72
C GLN A 141 -4.57 -5.59 -19.33
N LEU A 142 -4.29 -5.49 -20.63
CA LEU A 142 -4.30 -4.23 -21.36
C LEU A 142 -5.70 -3.61 -21.39
N ALA A 143 -6.74 -4.40 -21.60
CA ALA A 143 -8.13 -3.92 -21.63
C ALA A 143 -8.53 -3.34 -20.26
N VAL A 144 -8.23 -4.06 -19.18
CA VAL A 144 -8.45 -3.58 -17.80
C VAL A 144 -7.69 -2.27 -17.56
N LYS A 145 -6.40 -2.22 -17.93
CA LYS A 145 -5.59 -1.01 -17.74
C LYS A 145 -6.06 0.18 -18.58
N THR A 146 -6.55 -0.09 -19.79
CA THR A 146 -7.14 0.93 -20.66
C THR A 146 -8.42 1.49 -20.05
N GLN A 147 -9.24 0.63 -19.44
CA GLN A 147 -10.41 1.06 -18.69
C GLN A 147 -10.02 1.90 -17.46
N GLU A 148 -9.04 1.46 -16.66
CA GLU A 148 -8.55 2.23 -15.50
C GLU A 148 -8.08 3.63 -15.90
N VAL A 149 -7.35 3.76 -17.01
CA VAL A 149 -6.92 5.06 -17.55
C VAL A 149 -8.13 5.92 -17.92
N ALA A 150 -9.10 5.37 -18.66
CA ALA A 150 -10.29 6.09 -19.07
C ALA A 150 -11.14 6.57 -17.87
N GLU A 151 -11.29 5.72 -16.85
CA GLU A 151 -11.99 6.04 -15.61
C GLU A 151 -11.29 7.18 -14.84
N LEU A 152 -9.96 7.12 -14.72
CA LEU A 152 -9.19 8.17 -14.05
C LEU A 152 -9.20 9.49 -14.84
N GLU A 153 -9.17 9.43 -16.17
CA GLU A 153 -9.29 10.61 -17.03
C GLU A 153 -10.65 11.29 -16.85
N ALA A 154 -11.73 10.50 -16.83
CA ALA A 154 -13.09 10.99 -16.62
C ALA A 154 -13.30 11.55 -15.19
N THR A 155 -12.57 11.04 -14.20
CA THR A 155 -12.72 11.48 -12.81
C THR A 155 -12.06 12.85 -12.58
N PRO A 156 -12.79 13.91 -12.18
CA PRO A 156 -12.18 15.21 -11.91
C PRO A 156 -11.34 15.17 -10.63
N SER A 157 -10.29 15.99 -10.54
CA SER A 157 -9.36 16.03 -9.39
C SER A 157 -10.05 16.31 -8.06
N SER A 158 -11.12 17.11 -8.07
CA SER A 158 -11.98 17.35 -6.90
C SER A 158 -12.69 16.09 -6.42
N GLN A 159 -13.07 15.18 -7.33
CA GLN A 159 -13.71 13.92 -6.97
C GLN A 159 -12.70 12.95 -6.36
N ILE A 160 -11.45 12.93 -6.85
CA ILE A 160 -10.37 12.17 -6.21
C ILE A 160 -10.22 12.60 -4.75
N TRP A 161 -10.25 13.91 -4.49
CA TRP A 161 -10.21 14.41 -3.12
C TRP A 161 -11.43 13.99 -2.30
N LYS A 162 -12.65 14.10 -2.84
CA LYS A 162 -13.86 13.65 -2.15
C LYS A 162 -13.81 12.16 -1.79
N ASN A 163 -13.33 11.31 -2.71
CA ASN A 163 -13.19 9.88 -2.48
C ASN A 163 -12.21 9.61 -1.32
N ASP A 164 -11.07 10.32 -1.28
CA ASP A 164 -10.14 10.22 -0.15
C ASP A 164 -10.77 10.66 1.18
N LEU A 165 -11.58 11.73 1.18
CA LEU A 165 -12.26 12.20 2.39
C LEU A 165 -13.28 11.17 2.89
N LEU A 166 -14.04 10.55 1.99
CA LEU A 166 -14.97 9.46 2.34
C LEU A 166 -14.23 8.23 2.89
N ALA A 167 -13.07 7.90 2.33
CA ALA A 167 -12.24 6.81 2.84
C ALA A 167 -11.69 7.12 4.24
N ILE A 168 -11.30 8.38 4.50
CA ILE A 168 -10.86 8.82 5.83
C ILE A 168 -12.03 8.78 6.82
N GLU A 169 -13.20 9.25 6.43
CA GLU A 169 -14.42 9.22 7.26
C GLU A 169 -14.76 7.79 7.67
N ALA A 170 -14.81 6.86 6.72
CA ALA A 170 -15.08 5.45 7.02
C ALA A 170 -14.03 4.82 7.96
N ALA A 171 -12.74 5.15 7.78
CA ALA A 171 -11.67 4.66 8.65
C ALA A 171 -11.74 5.26 10.07
N LEU A 172 -12.21 6.51 10.21
CA LEU A 172 -12.44 7.13 11.51
C LEU A 172 -13.63 6.48 12.22
N ASP A 173 -14.72 6.21 11.50
CA ASP A 173 -15.89 5.51 12.05
C ASP A 173 -15.51 4.11 12.55
N GLU A 174 -14.72 3.35 11.78
CA GLU A 174 -14.22 2.03 12.19
C GLU A 174 -13.38 2.13 13.48
N ARG A 175 -12.43 3.06 13.51
CA ARG A 175 -11.58 3.29 14.70
C ARG A 175 -12.39 3.67 15.93
N ASP A 176 -13.40 4.53 15.77
CA ASP A 176 -14.20 5.00 16.89
C ASP A 176 -15.04 3.84 17.47
N VAL A 177 -15.60 2.97 16.63
CA VAL A 177 -16.27 1.73 17.08
C VAL A 177 -15.31 0.79 17.82
N GLU A 178 -14.08 0.63 17.34
CA GLU A 178 -13.06 -0.17 18.01
C GLU A 178 -12.69 0.38 19.38
N MET A 179 -12.51 1.70 19.49
CA MET A 179 -12.22 2.36 20.76
C MET A 179 -13.38 2.21 21.74
N GLU A 180 -14.63 2.44 21.30
CA GLU A 180 -15.81 2.25 22.14
C GLU A 180 -15.94 0.79 22.64
N ALA A 181 -15.67 -0.18 21.77
CA ALA A 181 -15.67 -1.60 22.14
C ALA A 181 -14.57 -1.93 23.16
N ALA A 182 -13.39 -1.34 23.00
CA ALA A 182 -12.27 -1.50 23.94
C ALA A 182 -12.59 -0.87 25.31
N GLU A 183 -13.14 0.35 25.33
CA GLU A 183 -13.57 1.03 26.55
C GLU A 183 -14.67 0.23 27.26
N ALA A 184 -15.66 -0.28 26.53
CA ALA A 184 -16.72 -1.12 27.09
C ALA A 184 -16.17 -2.42 27.71
N ALA A 185 -15.20 -3.05 27.03
CA ALA A 185 -14.52 -4.25 27.54
C ALA A 185 -13.69 -3.94 28.80
N GLU A 186 -13.01 -2.78 28.85
CA GLU A 186 -12.27 -2.34 30.03
C GLU A 186 -13.20 -2.08 31.21
N ILE A 187 -14.32 -1.38 31.00
CA ILE A 187 -15.34 -1.14 32.03
C ILE A 187 -15.90 -2.47 32.56
N ASP A 188 -16.21 -3.43 31.70
CA ASP A 188 -16.68 -4.76 32.12
C ASP A 188 -15.60 -5.52 32.91
N ALA A 189 -14.34 -5.45 32.50
CA ALA A 189 -13.22 -6.04 33.24
C ALA A 189 -13.04 -5.42 34.63
N GLN A 190 -13.08 -4.08 34.74
CA GLN A 190 -13.03 -3.35 35.99
C GLN A 190 -14.21 -3.71 36.91
N ASN A 191 -15.43 -3.79 36.35
CA ASN A 191 -16.64 -4.19 37.07
C ASN A 191 -16.58 -5.64 37.57
N LYS A 192 -16.08 -6.58 36.75
CA LYS A 192 -15.85 -7.99 37.16
C LYS A 192 -14.83 -8.08 38.29
N ASN A 193 -13.76 -7.29 38.24
CA ASN A 193 -12.73 -7.26 39.27
C ASN A 193 -13.25 -6.67 40.60
N SER A 194 -14.01 -5.57 40.53
CA SER A 194 -14.69 -4.97 41.69
C SER A 194 -15.66 -5.95 42.36
N ARG A 195 -16.50 -6.66 41.57
CA ARG A 195 -17.40 -7.71 42.10
C ARG A 195 -16.64 -8.87 42.76
N ARG A 196 -15.49 -9.27 42.22
CA ARG A 196 -14.62 -10.31 42.81
C ARG A 196 -14.03 -9.86 44.15
N GLN A 197 -13.56 -8.61 44.27
CA GLN A 197 -13.04 -8.08 45.53
C GLN A 197 -14.13 -7.99 46.62
N VAL A 198 -15.35 -7.55 46.27
CA VAL A 198 -16.48 -7.49 47.21
C VAL A 198 -16.87 -8.90 47.71
N LYS A 199 -16.86 -9.92 46.85
CA LYS A 199 -17.10 -11.32 47.26
C LYS A 199 -16.00 -11.84 48.19
N LYS A 200 -14.73 -11.54 47.92
CA LYS A 200 -13.58 -11.93 48.76
C LYS A 200 -13.62 -11.26 50.15
N GLY A 201 -14.08 -10.01 50.22
CA GLY A 201 -14.32 -9.30 51.48
C GLY A 201 -15.44 -9.91 52.32
N LYS A 202 -16.55 -10.34 51.69
CA LYS A 202 -17.66 -11.01 52.39
C LYS A 202 -17.28 -12.40 52.92
N THR A 203 -16.51 -13.20 52.18
CA THR A 203 -16.05 -14.51 52.65
C THR A 203 -15.00 -14.40 53.77
N ALA A 204 -14.09 -13.42 53.71
CA ALA A 204 -13.14 -13.13 54.79
C ALA A 204 -13.84 -12.68 56.10
N LYS A 205 -14.93 -11.90 56.00
CA LYS A 205 -15.72 -11.46 57.17
C LYS A 205 -16.48 -12.63 57.82
N LYS A 206 -16.99 -13.58 57.01
CA LYS A 206 -17.70 -14.79 57.49
C LYS A 206 -16.76 -15.79 58.18
N GLY A 207 -15.51 -15.91 57.74
CA GLY A 207 -14.47 -16.71 58.41
C GLY A 207 -13.99 -16.13 59.75
N LYS A 208 -14.00 -14.80 59.90
CA LYS A 208 -13.61 -14.13 61.16
C LYS A 208 -14.67 -14.27 62.26
N THR A 209 -15.96 -14.32 61.88
CA THR A 209 -17.08 -14.54 62.82
C THR A 209 -17.18 -15.99 63.31
N THR A 210 -16.83 -16.98 62.48
CA THR A 210 -16.82 -18.39 62.89
C THR A 210 -15.60 -18.72 63.77
N ALA A 211 -14.44 -18.13 63.51
CA ALA A 211 -13.24 -18.30 64.35
C ALA A 211 -13.39 -17.69 65.76
N THR A 212 -14.12 -16.58 65.91
CA THR A 212 -14.41 -15.97 67.21
C THR A 212 -15.46 -16.74 68.01
N ALA A 213 -16.45 -17.36 67.35
CA ALA A 213 -17.40 -18.27 67.98
C ALA A 213 -16.73 -19.57 68.49
N ALA A 214 -15.82 -20.15 67.71
CA ALA A 214 -15.07 -21.35 68.09
C ALA A 214 -14.13 -21.10 69.29
N LYS A 215 -13.50 -19.92 69.38
CA LYS A 215 -12.67 -19.53 70.54
C LYS A 215 -13.48 -19.35 71.82
N LYS A 216 -14.74 -18.90 71.74
CA LYS A 216 -15.65 -18.77 72.90
C LYS A 216 -16.12 -20.12 73.45
N LEU A 217 -16.37 -21.12 72.58
CA LEU A 217 -16.75 -22.47 73.04
C LEU A 217 -15.59 -23.19 73.76
N ASN A 218 -14.35 -23.01 73.27
CA ASN A 218 -13.20 -23.71 73.83
C ASN A 218 -12.78 -23.16 75.22
N ASN A 219 -13.05 -21.87 75.48
CA ASN A 219 -12.81 -21.27 76.80
C ASN A 219 -13.88 -21.63 77.84
N LYS A 220 -15.08 -22.05 77.41
CA LYS A 220 -16.15 -22.50 78.31
C LYS A 220 -15.89 -23.92 78.84
N LYS A 221 -15.45 -24.84 77.95
CA LYS A 221 -15.06 -26.21 78.34
C LYS A 221 -13.85 -26.28 79.29
N LYS A 222 -12.97 -25.28 79.27
CA LYS A 222 -11.79 -25.23 80.17
C LYS A 222 -12.13 -24.75 81.59
N LYS A 223 -13.31 -24.16 81.81
CA LYS A 223 -13.78 -23.70 83.14
C LYS A 223 -14.69 -24.70 83.86
N GLU A 224 -15.21 -25.71 83.17
CA GLU A 224 -16.04 -26.76 83.76
C GLU A 224 -15.22 -27.98 84.26
N ASN A 225 -13.91 -28.01 83.98
CA ASN A 225 -12.98 -29.08 84.38
C ASN A 225 -11.91 -28.63 85.39
N SER A 226 -12.15 -27.56 86.16
CA SER A 226 -11.25 -27.09 87.22
C SER A 226 -12.01 -26.87 88.52
#